data_AF-A0A940R9U9-F1
#
_entry.id   AF-A0A940R9U9-F1
#
_cell.length_a   1.000
_cell.length_b   1.000
_cell.length_c   1.000
_cell.angle_alpha   90.00
_cell.angle_beta   90.00
_cell.angle_gamma   90.00
#
_symmetry.space_group_name_H-M   'P 1'
#
loop_
_entity.id
_entity.type
_entity.pdbx_description
1 polymer ?
#
loop_
_entity_poly.entity_id
_entity_poly.type
_entity_poly.pdbx_seq_one_letter_code
_entity_poly.pdbx_strand_id
1 'polypeptide(L)'
;MKKTALIVLSLLVTPLAFAEKVVSDSLVKNLPCSQVSAKEIYRRIDNSQFSSFYHQAVVNWPFNVGVYDIAACWSLSRSQRLFFYLARWNTPMPSQPGLTQELLNMIRGSIPFSSPGSSRVSEMPLKPLKVFNNEDDHLESHHGLMSTLMDGIDQYLPANHLVNRNFRSEIEFYQTQRFHKFSKNLKYVIGTGARSDRRNRQTKDTLVKNLRQNLLTMIILRPTRIAQHVVLVKRFEQLSNGDIDFWVYDSNQPTRDQRLTYRANADDFFAPEIIWGFVSPKKVNEAVGIYIVDEEDRAPIEQALLTHYRNLCAHP
;
A
#
# COMPACT_ATOMS: atom_id res chain seq x y z
N MET A 1 -53.17 -63.95 19.84
CA MET A 1 -52.60 -62.62 20.16
C MET A 1 -51.65 -62.23 19.02
N LYS A 2 -52.03 -61.28 18.16
CA LYS A 2 -51.22 -60.82 17.02
C LYS A 2 -50.34 -59.64 17.49
N LYS A 3 -49.02 -59.77 17.36
CA LYS A 3 -48.05 -58.70 17.61
C LYS A 3 -47.83 -57.93 16.30
N THR A 4 -48.31 -56.69 16.25
CA THR A 4 -48.05 -55.76 15.15
C THR A 4 -46.73 -55.05 15.42
N ALA A 5 -45.70 -55.34 14.62
CA ALA A 5 -44.43 -54.63 14.68
C ALA A 5 -44.60 -53.25 14.00
N LEU A 6 -44.44 -52.18 14.78
CA LEU A 6 -44.43 -50.81 14.29
C LEU A 6 -43.00 -50.50 13.79
N ILE A 7 -42.79 -50.53 12.47
CA ILE A 7 -41.55 -50.08 11.85
C ILE A 7 -41.61 -48.56 11.77
N VAL A 8 -40.91 -47.86 12.66
CA VAL A 8 -40.68 -46.42 12.57
C VAL A 8 -39.60 -46.20 11.52
N LEU A 9 -40.02 -45.84 10.32
CA LEU A 9 -39.14 -45.42 9.23
C LEU A 9 -38.60 -44.02 9.57
N SER A 10 -37.47 -43.96 10.26
CA SER A 10 -36.73 -42.72 10.48
C SER A 10 -36.16 -42.23 9.14
N LEU A 11 -36.86 -41.30 8.50
CA LEU A 11 -36.35 -40.49 7.40
C LEU A 11 -35.12 -39.71 7.91
N LEU A 12 -33.94 -40.20 7.53
CA LEU A 12 -32.68 -39.46 7.60
C LEU A 12 -32.81 -38.25 6.67
N VAL A 13 -33.28 -37.13 7.22
CA VAL A 13 -33.12 -35.81 6.58
C VAL A 13 -31.65 -35.47 6.72
N THR A 14 -30.83 -35.83 5.73
CA THR A 14 -29.51 -35.25 5.58
C THR A 14 -29.72 -33.76 5.29
N PRO A 15 -29.26 -32.84 6.16
CA PRO A 15 -29.27 -31.44 5.78
C PRO A 15 -28.42 -31.32 4.52
N LEU A 16 -29.02 -30.81 3.44
CA LEU A 16 -28.30 -30.33 2.28
C LEU A 16 -27.31 -29.28 2.80
N ALA A 17 -26.06 -29.69 3.00
CA ALA A 17 -24.99 -28.77 3.33
C ALA A 17 -24.80 -27.88 2.09
N PHE A 18 -25.40 -26.70 2.12
CA PHE A 18 -25.12 -25.67 1.12
C PHE A 18 -23.62 -25.42 1.19
N ALA A 19 -22.90 -25.78 0.11
CA ALA A 19 -21.48 -25.53 0.01
C ALA A 19 -21.25 -24.03 0.21
N GLU A 20 -20.44 -23.69 1.22
CA GLU A 20 -20.12 -22.30 1.52
C GLU A 20 -19.49 -21.65 0.29
N LYS A 21 -20.08 -20.55 -0.21
CA LYS A 21 -19.50 -19.81 -1.35
C LYS A 21 -18.15 -19.25 -0.91
N VAL A 22 -17.13 -19.48 -1.73
CA VAL A 22 -15.76 -19.01 -1.52
C VAL A 22 -15.34 -18.18 -2.71
N VAL A 23 -14.66 -17.07 -2.47
CA VAL A 23 -14.10 -16.19 -3.52
C VAL A 23 -12.58 -16.19 -3.46
N SER A 24 -11.95 -16.13 -4.63
CA SER A 24 -10.50 -16.04 -4.80
C SER A 24 -10.21 -15.07 -5.95
N ASP A 25 -9.10 -14.34 -5.84
CA ASP A 25 -8.55 -13.54 -6.92
C ASP A 25 -7.00 -13.62 -6.91
N SER A 26 -6.33 -12.69 -7.59
CA SER A 26 -4.86 -12.63 -7.62
C SER A 26 -4.26 -12.33 -6.23
N LEU A 27 -4.95 -11.56 -5.39
CA LEU A 27 -4.46 -11.10 -4.10
C LEU A 27 -4.83 -12.07 -2.97
N VAL A 28 -6.09 -12.50 -2.92
CA VAL A 28 -6.69 -13.25 -1.80
C VAL A 28 -7.09 -14.64 -2.26
N LYS A 29 -6.77 -15.66 -1.45
CA LYS A 29 -7.12 -17.06 -1.72
C LYS A 29 -8.16 -17.61 -0.75
N ASN A 30 -9.18 -18.23 -1.32
CA ASN A 30 -10.17 -19.05 -0.62
C ASN A 30 -10.95 -18.28 0.48
N LEU A 31 -11.35 -17.03 0.24
CA LEU A 31 -12.12 -16.23 1.20
C LEU A 31 -13.58 -16.69 1.29
N PRO A 32 -14.05 -17.23 2.44
CA PRO A 32 -15.43 -17.65 2.59
C PRO A 32 -16.35 -16.44 2.69
N CYS A 33 -17.46 -16.47 1.96
CA CYS A 33 -18.38 -15.34 1.90
C CYS A 33 -19.07 -15.02 3.22
N SER A 34 -19.17 -16.00 4.13
CA SER A 34 -19.69 -15.78 5.49
C SER A 34 -18.72 -14.99 6.39
N GLN A 35 -17.44 -14.88 6.01
CA GLN A 35 -16.36 -14.35 6.85
C GLN A 35 -15.70 -13.07 6.30
N VAL A 36 -16.33 -12.41 5.34
CA VAL A 36 -15.78 -11.20 4.70
C VAL A 36 -15.59 -10.08 5.71
N SER A 37 -14.33 -9.89 6.12
CA SER A 37 -13.86 -8.86 7.04
C SER A 37 -12.44 -8.43 6.65
N ALA A 38 -12.00 -7.23 7.04
CA ALA A 38 -10.65 -6.75 6.71
C ALA A 38 -9.58 -7.71 7.24
N LYS A 39 -9.74 -8.19 8.48
CA LYS A 39 -8.85 -9.17 9.10
C LYS A 39 -8.74 -10.45 8.27
N GLU A 40 -9.86 -10.98 7.79
CA GLU A 40 -9.88 -12.23 7.04
C GLU A 40 -9.34 -12.07 5.62
N ILE A 41 -9.63 -10.92 4.98
CA ILE A 41 -9.03 -10.53 3.70
C ILE A 41 -7.50 -10.54 3.84
N TYR A 42 -6.96 -9.82 4.82
CA TYR A 42 -5.52 -9.75 5.02
C TYR A 42 -4.88 -11.10 5.34
N ARG A 43 -5.50 -11.89 6.22
CA ARG A 43 -5.03 -13.24 6.57
C ARG A 43 -4.88 -14.16 5.36
N ARG A 44 -5.69 -13.94 4.32
CA ARG A 44 -5.75 -14.78 3.12
C ARG A 44 -5.02 -14.19 1.92
N ILE A 45 -4.27 -13.09 2.10
CA ILE A 45 -3.36 -12.59 1.07
C ILE A 45 -2.32 -13.67 0.77
N ASP A 46 -2.14 -13.95 -0.52
CA ASP A 46 -1.12 -14.88 -1.00
C ASP A 46 0.29 -14.32 -0.74
N ASN A 47 1.16 -15.12 -0.13
CA ASN A 47 2.52 -14.71 0.22
C ASN A 47 3.36 -14.29 -1.00
N SER A 48 3.07 -14.83 -2.19
CA SER A 48 3.75 -14.44 -3.43
C SER A 48 3.55 -12.96 -3.78
N GLN A 49 2.46 -12.35 -3.32
CA GLN A 49 2.13 -10.94 -3.58
C GLN A 49 3.16 -9.99 -2.95
N PHE A 50 3.89 -10.43 -1.92
CA PHE A 50 4.96 -9.66 -1.29
C PHE A 50 6.29 -9.74 -2.05
N SER A 51 6.35 -10.35 -3.23
CA SER A 51 7.53 -10.33 -4.10
C SER A 51 7.86 -8.91 -4.56
N SER A 52 9.13 -8.66 -4.92
CA SER A 52 9.51 -7.41 -5.60
C SER A 52 9.00 -7.32 -7.03
N PHE A 53 8.51 -8.43 -7.58
CA PHE A 53 7.88 -8.48 -8.91
C PHE A 53 6.70 -7.51 -9.04
N TYR A 54 5.95 -7.28 -7.96
CA TYR A 54 4.80 -6.36 -7.93
C TYR A 54 5.17 -4.93 -7.51
N HIS A 55 6.45 -4.57 -7.55
CA HIS A 55 6.90 -3.21 -7.29
C HIS A 55 6.57 -2.28 -8.45
N GLN A 56 6.20 -1.05 -8.12
CA GLN A 56 6.27 0.08 -9.01
C GLN A 56 7.75 0.29 -9.36
N ALA A 57 8.13 -0.09 -10.57
CA ALA A 57 9.50 0.04 -11.10
C ALA A 57 9.91 1.50 -11.40
N VAL A 58 9.38 2.46 -10.64
CA VAL A 58 9.64 3.88 -10.83
C VAL A 58 10.60 4.37 -9.75
N VAL A 59 11.74 4.90 -10.21
CA VAL A 59 12.73 5.53 -9.35
C VAL A 59 12.25 6.90 -8.90
N ASN A 60 12.58 7.29 -7.68
CA ASN A 60 12.37 8.66 -7.21
C ASN A 60 13.07 9.68 -8.13
N TRP A 61 12.50 10.90 -8.26
CA TRP A 61 13.02 11.94 -9.13
C TRP A 61 13.13 13.31 -8.44
N PRO A 62 14.03 14.21 -8.91
CA PRO A 62 14.09 15.58 -8.43
C PRO A 62 12.78 16.32 -8.68
N PHE A 63 12.29 17.00 -7.65
CA PHE A 63 10.98 17.64 -7.65
C PHE A 63 11.00 19.02 -8.29
N ASN A 64 9.91 19.40 -8.96
CA ASN A 64 9.79 20.71 -9.59
C ASN A 64 9.55 21.86 -8.57
N VAL A 65 9.06 21.54 -7.36
CA VAL A 65 8.73 22.52 -6.32
C VAL A 65 9.26 22.13 -4.92
N GLY A 66 10.27 22.85 -4.44
CA GLY A 66 10.61 22.93 -3.01
C GLY A 66 11.64 21.92 -2.46
N VAL A 67 11.86 22.05 -1.15
CA VAL A 67 13.07 21.68 -0.38
C VAL A 67 12.96 20.31 0.35
N TYR A 68 12.04 19.45 -0.08
CA TYR A 68 11.57 18.30 0.73
C TYR A 68 11.82 16.94 0.06
N ASP A 69 13.07 16.48 0.02
CA ASP A 69 13.45 15.20 -0.60
C ASP A 69 12.69 13.98 -0.03
N ILE A 70 12.30 14.01 1.25
CA ILE A 70 11.52 12.94 1.90
C ILE A 70 10.14 12.72 1.27
N ALA A 71 9.55 13.79 0.71
CA ALA A 71 8.13 13.79 0.36
C ALA A 71 7.82 13.00 -0.92
N ALA A 72 8.81 12.85 -1.81
CA ALA A 72 8.65 12.06 -3.02
C ALA A 72 8.69 10.56 -2.69
N CYS A 73 9.66 10.13 -1.87
CA CYS A 73 9.73 8.76 -1.33
C CYS A 73 8.45 8.38 -0.56
N TRP A 74 7.85 9.36 0.13
CA TRP A 74 6.57 9.18 0.82
C TRP A 74 5.43 8.86 -0.14
N SER A 75 5.24 9.70 -1.16
CA SER A 75 4.15 9.58 -2.10
C SER A 75 4.28 8.31 -2.95
N LEU A 76 5.51 7.94 -3.34
CA LEU A 76 5.80 6.68 -4.02
C LEU A 76 5.55 5.46 -3.11
N SER A 77 6.02 5.48 -1.86
CA SER A 77 5.73 4.40 -0.90
C SER A 77 4.22 4.22 -0.65
N ARG A 78 3.47 5.33 -0.60
CA ARG A 78 2.00 5.29 -0.50
C ARG A 78 1.39 4.68 -1.75
N SER A 79 1.82 5.10 -2.94
CA SER A 79 1.35 4.57 -4.21
C SER A 79 1.64 3.08 -4.33
N GLN A 80 2.84 2.62 -3.96
CA GLN A 80 3.17 1.20 -3.88
C GLN A 80 2.18 0.44 -3.01
N ARG A 81 1.84 0.98 -1.82
CA ARG A 81 0.87 0.37 -0.92
C ARG A 81 -0.54 0.31 -1.54
N LEU A 82 -0.96 1.36 -2.25
CA LEU A 82 -2.23 1.37 -2.96
C LEU A 82 -2.28 0.27 -4.02
N PHE A 83 -1.27 0.19 -4.88
CA PHE A 83 -1.22 -0.81 -5.95
C PHE A 83 -1.16 -2.22 -5.40
N PHE A 84 -0.36 -2.47 -4.36
CA PHE A 84 -0.29 -3.77 -3.71
C PHE A 84 -1.67 -4.27 -3.26
N TYR A 85 -2.47 -3.43 -2.60
CA TYR A 85 -3.76 -3.86 -2.08
C TYR A 85 -4.89 -3.81 -3.12
N LEU A 86 -4.85 -2.86 -4.05
CA LEU A 86 -6.00 -2.54 -4.90
C LEU A 86 -5.89 -3.08 -6.32
N ALA A 87 -4.71 -3.49 -6.79
CA ALA A 87 -4.57 -4.13 -8.10
C ALA A 87 -5.03 -5.60 -8.08
N ARG A 88 -5.59 -6.07 -9.20
CA ARG A 88 -5.88 -7.48 -9.47
C ARG A 88 -5.13 -7.93 -10.72
N TRP A 89 -4.01 -8.62 -10.51
CA TRP A 89 -3.08 -9.07 -11.55
C TRP A 89 -3.68 -10.15 -12.42
N ASN A 90 -3.19 -10.28 -13.66
CA ASN A 90 -3.64 -11.30 -14.61
C ASN A 90 -5.15 -11.31 -14.82
N THR A 91 -5.79 -10.15 -14.65
CA THR A 91 -7.24 -10.03 -14.77
C THR A 91 -7.52 -9.17 -15.98
N PRO A 92 -8.28 -9.67 -16.98
CA PRO A 92 -8.67 -8.88 -18.13
C PRO A 92 -9.20 -7.52 -17.69
N MET A 93 -8.71 -6.48 -18.33
CA MET A 93 -9.16 -5.12 -18.13
C MET A 93 -10.27 -4.93 -19.15
N PRO A 94 -11.56 -5.07 -18.77
CA PRO A 94 -12.61 -4.66 -19.67
C PRO A 94 -12.31 -3.23 -20.10
N SER A 95 -12.63 -2.87 -21.34
CA SER A 95 -12.51 -1.49 -21.79
C SER A 95 -13.27 -0.60 -20.80
N GLN A 96 -12.55 0.00 -19.86
CA GLN A 96 -13.09 0.84 -18.80
C GLN A 96 -12.70 2.26 -19.17
N PRO A 97 -13.57 2.99 -19.89
CA PRO A 97 -13.35 4.40 -20.12
C PRO A 97 -13.06 5.09 -18.79
N GLY A 98 -11.90 5.74 -18.69
CA GLY A 98 -11.53 6.52 -17.50
C GLY A 98 -10.80 5.76 -16.39
N LEU A 99 -10.37 4.50 -16.57
CA LEU A 99 -9.54 3.83 -15.55
C LEU A 99 -8.27 4.63 -15.22
N THR A 100 -7.56 5.12 -16.23
CA THR A 100 -6.37 5.96 -16.04
C THR A 100 -6.71 7.19 -15.19
N GLN A 101 -7.81 7.88 -15.49
CA GLN A 101 -8.26 9.03 -14.72
C GLN A 101 -8.59 8.67 -13.27
N GLU A 102 -9.26 7.54 -13.05
CA GLU A 102 -9.59 7.05 -11.72
C GLU A 102 -8.34 6.76 -10.89
N LEU A 103 -7.36 6.08 -11.47
CA LEU A 103 -6.10 5.75 -10.80
C LEU A 103 -5.26 7.00 -10.53
N LEU A 104 -5.20 7.93 -11.48
CA LEU A 104 -4.57 9.24 -11.28
C LEU A 104 -5.23 9.99 -10.11
N ASN A 105 -6.56 9.93 -9.97
CA ASN A 105 -7.24 10.47 -8.77
C ASN A 105 -6.83 9.75 -7.49
N MET A 106 -6.72 8.41 -7.49
CA MET A 106 -6.29 7.61 -6.33
C MET A 106 -4.87 7.96 -5.86
N ILE A 107 -3.95 8.13 -6.82
CA ILE A 107 -2.58 8.58 -6.59
C ILE A 107 -2.59 9.99 -6.00
N ARG A 108 -3.33 10.92 -6.62
CA ARG A 108 -3.52 12.31 -6.18
C ARG A 108 -4.15 12.45 -4.80
N GLY A 109 -5.02 11.52 -4.43
CA GLY A 109 -5.86 11.59 -3.21
C GLY A 109 -7.03 12.57 -3.29
N SER A 110 -7.27 13.18 -4.46
CA SER A 110 -8.37 14.13 -4.70
C SER A 110 -8.87 14.06 -6.14
N ILE A 111 -10.00 14.71 -6.39
CA ILE A 111 -10.58 14.90 -7.71
C ILE A 111 -10.47 16.40 -8.06
N PRO A 112 -9.74 16.77 -9.13
CA PRO A 112 -9.68 18.16 -9.55
C PRO A 112 -11.00 18.57 -10.19
N PHE A 113 -11.45 19.79 -9.89
CA PHE A 113 -12.63 20.40 -10.50
C PHE A 113 -12.43 21.90 -10.68
N SER A 114 -13.18 22.48 -11.60
CA SER A 114 -13.24 23.93 -11.82
C SER A 114 -14.68 24.41 -11.65
N SER A 115 -14.85 25.59 -11.06
CA SER A 115 -16.16 26.25 -10.99
C SER A 115 -16.37 27.11 -12.24
N PRO A 116 -17.59 27.22 -12.77
CA PRO A 116 -17.89 28.14 -13.86
C PRO A 116 -17.38 29.56 -13.55
N GLY A 117 -16.62 30.15 -14.47
CA GLY A 117 -16.04 31.49 -14.30
C GLY A 117 -14.77 31.58 -13.44
N SER A 118 -14.28 30.46 -12.89
CA SER A 118 -13.00 30.41 -12.17
C SER A 118 -11.87 29.96 -13.08
N SER A 119 -10.76 30.70 -13.09
CA SER A 119 -9.48 30.25 -13.68
C SER A 119 -8.69 29.32 -12.76
N ARG A 120 -9.16 29.10 -11.52
CA ARG A 120 -8.50 28.23 -10.54
C ARG A 120 -9.12 26.83 -10.53
N VAL A 121 -8.26 25.82 -10.58
CA VAL A 121 -8.61 24.42 -10.27
C VAL A 121 -8.68 24.26 -8.75
N SER A 122 -9.76 23.64 -8.29
CA SER A 122 -10.02 23.28 -6.90
C SER A 122 -10.01 21.77 -6.73
N GLU A 123 -9.95 21.29 -5.48
CA GLU A 123 -9.85 19.86 -5.18
C GLU A 123 -11.00 19.38 -4.30
N MET A 124 -11.60 18.24 -4.67
CA MET A 124 -12.52 17.50 -3.81
C MET A 124 -11.82 16.29 -3.21
N PRO A 125 -12.02 15.97 -1.92
CA PRO A 125 -11.49 14.75 -1.32
C PRO A 125 -11.97 13.50 -2.09
N LEU A 126 -11.05 12.60 -2.45
CA LEU A 126 -11.40 11.37 -3.11
C LEU A 126 -12.04 10.38 -2.12
N LYS A 127 -13.33 10.04 -2.32
CA LYS A 127 -14.01 8.93 -1.63
C LYS A 127 -15.07 8.29 -2.52
N PRO A 128 -15.09 6.95 -2.69
CA PRO A 128 -14.18 5.93 -2.15
C PRO A 128 -13.01 5.56 -3.08
N LEU A 129 -11.94 4.94 -2.53
CA LEU A 129 -10.95 4.18 -3.31
C LEU A 129 -11.61 2.92 -3.90
N LYS A 130 -11.02 2.36 -4.95
CA LYS A 130 -11.55 1.17 -5.63
C LYS A 130 -10.45 0.16 -5.96
N VAL A 131 -10.85 -1.11 -6.00
CA VAL A 131 -10.05 -2.20 -6.55
C VAL A 131 -10.14 -2.14 -8.08
N PHE A 132 -9.02 -2.36 -8.76
CA PHE A 132 -8.90 -2.28 -10.21
C PHE A 132 -8.19 -3.50 -10.79
N ASN A 133 -8.48 -3.83 -12.04
CA ASN A 133 -7.82 -4.91 -12.75
C ASN A 133 -6.50 -4.43 -13.37
N ASN A 134 -5.53 -5.33 -13.45
CA ASN A 134 -4.31 -5.16 -14.22
C ASN A 134 -4.10 -6.42 -15.06
N GLU A 135 -4.00 -6.26 -16.38
CA GLU A 135 -3.81 -7.40 -17.29
C GLU A 135 -2.43 -8.02 -17.12
N ASP A 136 -1.42 -7.17 -16.91
CA ASP A 136 -0.06 -7.62 -16.69
C ASP A 136 0.06 -8.35 -15.34
N ASP A 137 0.98 -9.31 -15.28
CA ASP A 137 1.32 -10.02 -14.05
C ASP A 137 2.21 -9.18 -13.11
N HIS A 138 2.66 -8.00 -13.54
CA HIS A 138 3.50 -7.09 -12.75
C HIS A 138 3.32 -5.61 -13.15
N LEU A 139 4.05 -4.71 -12.47
CA LEU A 139 4.08 -3.27 -12.76
C LEU A 139 5.36 -2.87 -13.47
N GLU A 140 5.36 -3.02 -14.79
CA GLU A 140 6.46 -2.54 -15.64
C GLU A 140 6.21 -1.11 -16.11
N SER A 141 7.18 -0.22 -15.94
CA SER A 141 7.03 1.21 -16.24
C SER A 141 6.85 1.56 -17.72
N HIS A 142 7.15 0.64 -18.64
CA HIS A 142 7.22 0.90 -20.08
C HIS A 142 6.11 0.22 -20.89
N HIS A 143 5.26 -0.57 -20.23
CA HIS A 143 4.17 -1.28 -20.87
C HIS A 143 2.88 -1.22 -20.03
N GLY A 144 1.76 -1.58 -20.66
CA GLY A 144 0.48 -1.76 -20.00
C GLY A 144 -0.04 -0.56 -19.21
N LEU A 145 -0.60 -0.85 -18.04
CA LEU A 145 -1.27 0.16 -17.22
C LEU A 145 -0.31 1.25 -16.76
N MET A 146 0.91 0.88 -16.36
CA MET A 146 1.84 1.83 -15.79
C MET A 146 2.41 2.77 -16.86
N SER A 147 2.67 2.30 -18.08
CA SER A 147 3.02 3.20 -19.21
C SER A 147 1.92 4.23 -19.42
N THR A 148 0.66 3.81 -19.43
CA THR A 148 -0.49 4.70 -19.64
C THR A 148 -0.58 5.76 -18.53
N LEU A 149 -0.29 5.38 -17.28
CA LEU A 149 -0.24 6.33 -16.17
C LEU A 149 0.94 7.30 -16.30
N MET A 150 2.10 6.83 -16.76
CA MET A 150 3.30 7.65 -16.95
C MET A 150 3.16 8.63 -18.12
N ASP A 151 2.61 8.20 -19.25
CA ASP A 151 2.31 9.03 -20.41
C ASP A 151 1.21 10.05 -20.07
N GLY A 152 0.19 9.60 -19.33
CA GLY A 152 -0.87 10.43 -18.82
C GLY A 152 -2.03 10.64 -19.78
N ILE A 153 -2.90 11.57 -19.41
CA ILE A 153 -4.11 11.95 -20.14
C ILE A 153 -4.29 13.46 -20.14
N ASP A 154 -4.93 13.94 -21.19
CA ASP A 154 -5.53 15.27 -21.22
C ASP A 154 -6.96 15.18 -20.68
N GLN A 155 -7.24 15.92 -19.61
CA GLN A 155 -8.56 15.98 -18.99
C GLN A 155 -9.15 17.38 -19.15
N TYR A 156 -10.33 17.46 -19.73
CA TYR A 156 -11.13 18.69 -19.74
C TYR A 156 -11.94 18.77 -18.44
N LEU A 157 -11.64 19.78 -17.63
CA LEU A 157 -12.47 20.17 -16.49
C LEU A 157 -13.61 21.09 -16.97
N PRO A 158 -14.68 21.30 -16.15
CA PRO A 158 -15.71 22.29 -16.45
C PRO A 158 -15.14 23.65 -16.89
N ALA A 159 -15.88 24.39 -17.71
CA ALA A 159 -15.41 25.63 -18.35
C ALA A 159 -14.20 25.45 -19.31
N ASN A 160 -14.07 24.27 -19.93
CA ASN A 160 -13.04 23.92 -20.92
C ASN A 160 -11.60 24.11 -20.42
N HIS A 161 -11.36 23.95 -19.11
CA HIS A 161 -10.02 24.01 -18.57
C HIS A 161 -9.30 22.68 -18.82
N LEU A 162 -8.36 22.68 -19.77
CA LEU A 162 -7.54 21.52 -20.09
C LEU A 162 -6.43 21.35 -19.06
N VAL A 163 -6.33 20.17 -18.46
CA VAL A 163 -5.23 19.78 -17.58
C VAL A 163 -4.57 18.53 -18.11
N ASN A 164 -3.24 18.57 -18.27
CA ASN A 164 -2.46 17.37 -18.54
C ASN A 164 -2.11 16.68 -17.21
N ARG A 165 -2.43 15.40 -17.11
CA ARG A 165 -2.33 14.62 -15.87
C ARG A 165 -1.55 13.34 -16.11
N ASN A 166 -0.55 13.07 -15.29
CA ASN A 166 0.25 11.85 -15.37
C ASN A 166 0.72 11.43 -13.98
N PHE A 167 1.20 10.21 -13.86
CA PHE A 167 1.63 9.60 -12.59
C PHE A 167 2.56 10.53 -11.81
N ARG A 168 3.54 11.11 -12.50
CA ARG A 168 4.50 12.04 -11.90
C ARG A 168 3.79 13.28 -11.35
N SER A 169 2.96 13.96 -12.14
CA SER A 169 2.29 15.19 -11.68
C SER A 169 1.30 14.93 -10.54
N GLU A 170 0.67 13.75 -10.49
CA GLU A 170 -0.21 13.38 -9.37
C GLU A 170 0.56 13.06 -8.08
N ILE A 171 1.69 12.36 -8.19
CA ILE A 171 2.64 12.17 -7.09
C ILE A 171 3.09 13.54 -6.58
N GLU A 172 3.44 14.44 -7.51
CA GLU A 172 3.95 15.75 -7.14
C GLU A 172 2.89 16.58 -6.38
N PHE A 173 1.65 16.52 -6.89
CA PHE A 173 0.53 17.21 -6.27
C PHE A 173 0.18 16.70 -4.87
N TYR A 174 0.08 15.37 -4.69
CA TYR A 174 -0.23 14.78 -3.38
C TYR A 174 0.78 15.22 -2.32
N GLN A 175 2.07 15.20 -2.69
CA GLN A 175 3.14 15.72 -1.86
C GLN A 175 2.92 17.19 -1.49
N THR A 176 2.67 18.08 -2.47
CA THR A 176 2.46 19.50 -2.19
C THR A 176 1.31 19.69 -1.20
N GLN A 177 0.17 19.04 -1.42
CA GLN A 177 -0.98 19.15 -0.52
C GLN A 177 -0.68 18.65 0.91
N ARG A 178 0.09 17.56 1.02
CA ARG A 178 0.47 16.99 2.31
C ARG A 178 1.51 17.90 3.00
N PHE A 179 2.65 18.15 2.38
CA PHE A 179 3.81 18.76 3.04
C PHE A 179 3.85 20.30 3.03
N HIS A 180 3.19 21.00 2.09
CA HIS A 180 3.12 22.48 2.13
C HIS A 180 2.24 23.01 3.27
N LYS A 181 1.39 22.17 3.88
CA LYS A 181 0.79 22.45 5.21
C LYS A 181 1.83 22.17 6.31
N PHE A 182 2.99 22.81 6.22
CA PHE A 182 4.22 22.53 6.97
C PHE A 182 3.99 22.38 8.48
N SER A 183 3.11 23.18 9.07
CA SER A 183 2.75 23.10 10.50
C SER A 183 2.16 21.74 10.93
N LYS A 184 1.45 21.04 10.04
CA LYS A 184 0.82 19.74 10.34
C LYS A 184 1.78 18.56 10.24
N ASN A 185 2.84 18.70 9.43
CA ASN A 185 3.80 17.64 9.13
C ASN A 185 5.20 17.90 9.70
N LEU A 186 5.38 18.99 10.45
CA LEU A 186 6.63 19.32 11.13
C LEU A 186 7.14 18.19 12.03
N LYS A 187 6.25 17.42 12.67
CA LYS A 187 6.61 16.23 13.47
C LYS A 187 7.34 15.15 12.66
N TYR A 188 7.07 15.08 11.36
CA TYR A 188 7.73 14.17 10.43
C TYR A 188 9.01 14.77 9.84
N VAL A 189 9.29 16.07 10.04
CA VAL A 189 10.49 16.75 9.56
C VAL A 189 11.49 17.03 10.69
N ILE A 190 11.02 17.26 11.92
CA ILE A 190 11.81 17.65 13.09
C ILE A 190 11.70 16.59 14.19
N GLY A 191 12.82 15.99 14.57
CA GLY A 191 12.92 15.06 15.69
C GLY A 191 14.35 14.54 15.88
N THR A 192 14.65 13.96 17.04
CA THR A 192 15.96 13.36 17.30
C THR A 192 16.14 12.08 16.47
N GLY A 193 17.31 11.90 15.84
CA GLY A 193 17.62 10.67 15.08
C GLY A 193 17.73 9.44 15.99
N ALA A 194 18.35 9.59 17.17
CA ALA A 194 18.42 8.54 18.19
C ALA A 194 17.07 8.36 18.90
N ARG A 195 16.64 7.09 19.00
CA ARG A 195 15.49 6.64 19.80
C ARG A 195 16.02 5.79 20.95
N SER A 196 15.37 5.85 22.11
CA SER A 196 15.67 4.94 23.22
C SER A 196 15.37 3.48 22.85
N ASP A 197 16.12 2.53 23.40
CA ASP A 197 15.94 1.08 23.20
C ASP A 197 14.48 0.64 23.38
N ARG A 198 13.81 1.16 24.43
CA ARG A 198 12.38 0.89 24.68
C ARG A 198 11.48 1.24 23.49
N ARG A 199 11.75 2.38 22.85
CA ARG A 199 10.99 2.86 21.68
C ARG A 199 11.31 2.03 20.44
N ASN A 200 12.55 1.58 20.29
CA ASN A 200 12.93 0.68 19.20
C ASN A 200 12.26 -0.68 19.35
N ARG A 201 12.30 -1.29 20.55
CA ARG A 201 11.56 -2.52 20.87
C ARG A 201 10.07 -2.39 20.54
N GLN A 202 9.41 -1.33 21.01
CA GLN A 202 7.99 -1.08 20.70
C GLN A 202 7.71 -0.95 19.20
N THR A 203 8.62 -0.32 18.45
CA THR A 203 8.49 -0.16 17.00
C THR A 203 8.65 -1.49 16.30
N LYS A 204 9.66 -2.28 16.67
CA LYS A 204 9.86 -3.65 16.20
C LYS A 204 8.65 -4.54 16.49
N ASP A 205 8.11 -4.49 17.71
CA ASP A 205 6.92 -5.27 18.08
C ASP A 205 5.70 -4.88 17.24
N THR A 206 5.52 -3.58 16.99
CA THR A 206 4.43 -3.08 16.14
C THR A 206 4.60 -3.53 14.69
N LEU A 207 5.81 -3.43 14.13
CA LEU A 207 6.10 -3.91 12.78
C LEU A 207 5.85 -5.41 12.64
N VAL A 208 6.39 -6.23 13.56
CA VAL A 208 6.16 -7.68 13.56
C VAL A 208 4.68 -8.01 13.68
N LYS A 209 3.94 -7.33 14.58
CA LYS A 209 2.50 -7.52 14.74
C LYS A 209 1.74 -7.22 13.45
N ASN A 210 2.01 -6.07 12.82
CA ASN A 210 1.37 -5.66 11.58
C ASN A 210 1.67 -6.64 10.44
N LEU A 211 2.95 -7.00 10.26
CA LEU A 211 3.38 -7.87 9.16
C LEU A 211 2.90 -9.31 9.32
N ARG A 212 2.76 -9.83 10.55
CA ARG A 212 2.08 -11.13 10.80
C ARG A 212 0.62 -11.14 10.35
N GLN A 213 0.03 -9.97 10.20
CA GLN A 213 -1.33 -9.78 9.71
C GLN A 213 -1.35 -9.30 8.26
N ASN A 214 -0.23 -9.40 7.51
CA ASN A 214 -0.15 -8.92 6.12
C ASN A 214 -0.45 -7.42 5.96
N LEU A 215 -0.20 -6.64 7.01
CA LEU A 215 -0.37 -5.19 7.04
C LEU A 215 0.96 -4.49 6.68
N LEU A 216 1.07 -4.05 5.43
CA LEU A 216 2.13 -3.18 4.96
C LEU A 216 2.16 -1.90 5.77
N THR A 217 3.35 -1.57 6.27
CA THR A 217 3.55 -0.44 7.18
C THR A 217 4.55 0.52 6.57
N MET A 218 4.17 1.78 6.41
CA MET A 218 5.10 2.82 5.97
C MET A 218 5.94 3.28 7.17
N ILE A 219 7.23 3.48 6.94
CA ILE A 219 8.15 3.97 7.96
C ILE A 219 9.01 5.11 7.42
N ILE A 220 9.36 6.05 8.30
CA ILE A 220 10.47 6.98 8.08
C ILE A 220 11.74 6.36 8.69
N LEU A 221 12.82 6.29 7.92
CA LEU A 221 14.17 6.08 8.40
C LEU A 221 14.85 7.44 8.64
N ARG A 222 15.45 7.61 9.81
CA ARG A 222 16.20 8.81 10.20
C ARG A 222 17.62 8.44 10.63
N PRO A 223 18.57 8.32 9.67
CA PRO A 223 19.98 8.16 10.00
C PRO A 223 20.57 9.39 10.68
N THR A 224 20.04 10.59 10.40
CA THR A 224 20.45 11.83 11.08
C THR A 224 19.24 12.72 11.37
N ARG A 225 19.46 13.90 11.98
CA ARG A 225 18.39 14.89 12.20
C ARG A 225 17.85 15.51 10.89
N ILE A 226 18.66 15.51 9.82
CA ILE A 226 18.35 16.21 8.57
C ILE A 226 18.09 15.24 7.40
N ALA A 227 18.68 14.06 7.43
CA ALA A 227 18.50 13.03 6.41
C ALA A 227 17.37 12.09 6.82
N GLN A 228 16.36 11.98 5.96
CA GLN A 228 15.16 11.18 6.19
C GLN A 228 14.74 10.50 4.90
N HIS A 229 14.24 9.28 5.02
CA HIS A 229 13.77 8.50 3.88
C HIS A 229 12.53 7.71 4.25
N VAL A 230 11.66 7.45 3.29
CA VAL A 230 10.42 6.70 3.52
C VAL A 230 10.46 5.43 2.71
N VAL A 231 10.13 4.32 3.37
CA VAL A 231 10.01 3.01 2.75
C VAL A 231 8.73 2.33 3.20
N LEU A 232 8.32 1.31 2.46
CA LEU A 232 7.18 0.48 2.79
C LEU A 232 7.65 -0.90 3.22
N VAL A 233 7.38 -1.29 4.47
CA VAL A 233 7.78 -2.59 5.01
C VAL A 233 6.80 -3.66 4.55
N LYS A 234 7.33 -4.74 3.96
CA LYS A 234 6.56 -5.79 3.27
C LYS A 234 6.44 -7.09 4.03
N ARG A 235 7.56 -7.57 4.56
CA ARG A 235 7.65 -8.84 5.28
C ARG A 235 8.83 -8.79 6.24
N PHE A 236 8.92 -9.78 7.12
CA PHE A 236 10.06 -9.93 8.01
C PHE A 236 10.48 -11.39 8.12
N GLU A 237 11.72 -11.58 8.55
CA GLU A 237 12.34 -12.87 8.84
C GLU A 237 13.05 -12.78 10.18
N GLN A 238 12.80 -13.76 11.06
CA GLN A 238 13.51 -13.84 12.34
C GLN A 238 14.69 -14.78 12.18
N LEU A 239 15.88 -14.27 12.46
CA LEU A 239 17.14 -15.00 12.33
C LEU A 239 17.44 -15.81 13.58
N SER A 240 18.31 -16.82 13.44
CA SER A 240 18.70 -17.73 14.53
C SER A 240 19.42 -17.04 15.69
N ASN A 241 20.09 -15.92 15.42
CA ASN A 241 20.76 -15.08 16.43
C ASN A 241 19.79 -14.13 17.16
N GLY A 242 18.50 -14.18 16.86
CA GLY A 242 17.46 -13.33 17.44
C GLY A 242 17.22 -12.01 16.70
N ASP A 243 18.08 -11.65 15.75
CA ASP A 243 17.87 -10.47 14.90
C ASP A 243 16.63 -10.65 14.01
N ILE A 244 16.10 -9.54 13.52
CA ILE A 244 14.94 -9.54 12.63
C ILE A 244 15.27 -8.72 11.39
N ASP A 245 15.25 -9.38 10.24
CA ASP A 245 15.34 -8.72 8.94
C ASP A 245 13.95 -8.33 8.44
N PHE A 246 13.79 -7.05 8.11
CA PHE A 246 12.61 -6.49 7.46
C PHE A 246 12.95 -6.21 6.01
N TRP A 247 12.10 -6.70 5.12
CA TRP A 247 12.21 -6.46 3.68
C TRP A 247 11.29 -5.33 3.28
N VAL A 248 11.84 -4.31 2.62
CA VAL A 248 11.12 -3.06 2.33
C VAL A 248 11.18 -2.72 0.85
N TYR A 249 10.11 -2.10 0.35
CA TYR A 249 10.15 -1.37 -0.92
C TYR A 249 10.79 0.00 -0.68
N ASP A 250 11.81 0.31 -1.49
CA ASP A 250 12.50 1.59 -1.53
C ASP A 250 12.38 2.18 -2.94
N SER A 251 11.77 3.36 -3.05
CA SER A 251 11.62 4.06 -4.34
C SER A 251 12.94 4.51 -4.97
N ASN A 252 14.06 4.52 -4.23
CA ASN A 252 15.39 4.78 -4.81
C ASN A 252 15.99 3.51 -5.44
N GLN A 253 15.47 2.33 -5.10
CA GLN A 253 15.89 1.03 -5.64
C GLN A 253 14.66 0.14 -5.91
N PRO A 254 13.74 0.58 -6.80
CA PRO A 254 12.40 0.00 -6.91
C PRO A 254 12.38 -1.43 -7.43
N THR A 255 13.45 -1.89 -8.09
CA THR A 255 13.52 -3.20 -8.73
C THR A 255 13.72 -4.37 -7.77
N ARG A 256 14.01 -4.11 -6.49
CA ARG A 256 14.28 -5.15 -5.49
C ARG A 256 13.90 -4.70 -4.08
N ASP A 257 13.64 -5.67 -3.21
CA ASP A 257 13.52 -5.37 -1.78
C ASP A 257 14.87 -4.89 -1.24
N GLN A 258 14.84 -3.91 -0.33
CA GLN A 258 15.97 -3.52 0.49
C GLN A 258 15.83 -4.11 1.90
N ARG A 259 16.95 -4.26 2.60
CA ARG A 259 16.96 -4.81 3.95
C ARG A 259 17.12 -3.74 5.04
N LEU A 260 16.29 -3.87 6.07
CA LEU A 260 16.36 -3.18 7.34
C LEU A 260 16.47 -4.23 8.46
N THR A 261 17.52 -4.20 9.26
CA THR A 261 17.73 -5.19 10.34
C THR A 261 17.47 -4.56 11.70
N TYR A 262 16.69 -5.21 12.55
CA TYR A 262 16.66 -4.95 13.98
C TYR A 262 17.62 -5.92 14.68
N ARG A 263 18.63 -5.40 15.37
CA ARG A 263 19.58 -6.21 16.13
C ARG A 263 19.11 -6.41 17.56
N ALA A 264 18.89 -7.66 17.95
CA ALA A 264 18.30 -7.97 19.25
C ALA A 264 19.24 -7.67 20.43
N ASN A 265 20.55 -7.80 20.23
CA ASN A 265 21.54 -7.53 21.28
C ASN A 265 21.75 -6.02 21.55
N ALA A 266 21.50 -5.17 20.56
CA ALA A 266 21.68 -3.73 20.64
C ALA A 266 20.35 -2.97 20.82
N ASP A 267 19.22 -3.64 20.61
CA ASP A 267 17.88 -3.03 20.55
C ASP A 267 17.78 -1.85 19.56
N ASP A 268 18.50 -1.96 18.44
CA ASP A 268 18.67 -0.92 17.45
C ASP A 268 18.38 -1.39 16.02
N PHE A 269 18.02 -0.44 15.16
CA PHE A 269 17.77 -0.68 13.74
C PHE A 269 18.96 -0.25 12.88
N PHE A 270 19.25 -1.00 11.82
CA PHE A 270 20.33 -0.76 10.87
C PHE A 270 19.82 -0.93 9.44
N ALA A 271 20.17 -0.01 8.54
CA ALA A 271 19.71 -0.05 7.15
C ALA A 271 20.80 0.40 6.15
N PRO A 272 21.97 -0.26 6.13
CA PRO A 272 23.10 0.21 5.35
C PRO A 272 22.81 0.28 3.85
N GLU A 273 22.05 -0.70 3.33
CA GLU A 273 21.67 -0.79 1.90
C GLU A 273 20.77 0.36 1.43
N ILE A 274 20.01 0.93 2.36
CA ILE A 274 19.09 2.05 2.10
C ILE A 274 19.83 3.38 2.24
N ILE A 275 20.62 3.52 3.30
CA ILE A 275 21.24 4.80 3.71
C ILE A 275 22.44 5.18 2.86
N TRP A 276 23.12 4.18 2.26
CA TRP A 276 24.32 4.40 1.43
C TRP A 276 24.12 5.46 0.34
N GLY A 277 22.91 5.58 -0.22
CA GLY A 277 22.63 6.49 -1.33
C GLY A 277 22.54 7.98 -0.97
N PHE A 278 22.44 8.36 0.31
CA PHE A 278 22.17 9.76 0.69
C PHE A 278 22.80 10.21 2.02
N VAL A 279 23.65 9.40 2.66
CA VAL A 279 24.38 9.77 3.88
C VAL A 279 25.85 9.36 3.77
N SER A 280 26.74 10.13 4.41
CA SER A 280 28.19 9.87 4.44
C SER A 280 28.53 8.42 4.87
N PRO A 281 29.53 7.77 4.24
CA PRO A 281 29.92 6.38 4.53
C PRO A 281 30.17 6.06 6.00
N LYS A 282 30.68 7.03 6.79
CA LYS A 282 30.91 6.85 8.23
C LYS A 282 29.62 6.54 9.01
N LYS A 283 28.48 7.06 8.55
CA LYS A 283 27.18 6.95 9.22
C LYS A 283 26.30 5.83 8.68
N VAL A 284 26.69 5.18 7.58
CA VAL A 284 25.86 4.13 6.95
C VAL A 284 25.72 2.89 7.84
N ASN A 285 26.72 2.65 8.70
CA ASN A 285 26.73 1.54 9.65
C ASN A 285 26.20 1.92 11.06
N GLU A 286 25.70 3.14 11.23
CA GLU A 286 25.15 3.60 12.51
C GLU A 286 23.68 3.18 12.67
N ALA A 287 23.22 3.15 13.92
CA ALA A 287 21.82 2.89 14.24
C ALA A 287 20.91 3.99 13.66
N VAL A 288 19.71 3.58 13.27
CA VAL A 288 18.77 4.40 12.50
C VAL A 288 17.47 4.57 13.29
N GLY A 289 16.99 5.81 13.41
CA GLY A 289 15.66 6.04 13.97
C GLY A 289 14.58 5.60 12.99
N ILE A 290 13.80 4.57 13.33
CA ILE A 290 12.64 4.14 12.52
C ILE A 290 11.37 4.76 13.09
N TYR A 291 10.42 5.22 12.28
CA TYR A 291 9.14 5.79 12.76
C TYR A 291 7.98 5.31 11.90
N ILE A 292 6.98 4.67 12.50
CA ILE A 292 5.76 4.25 11.78
C ILE A 292 4.92 5.47 11.42
N VAL A 293 4.45 5.53 10.17
CA VAL A 293 3.66 6.64 9.62
C VAL A 293 2.51 6.14 8.76
N ASP A 294 1.52 7.00 8.54
CA ASP A 294 0.40 6.80 7.60
C ASP A 294 -0.42 5.53 7.78
N GLU A 295 -0.60 5.14 9.04
CA GLU A 295 -1.56 4.11 9.42
C GLU A 295 -3.01 4.57 9.17
N GLU A 296 -3.29 5.88 9.22
CA GLU A 296 -4.63 6.45 8.95
C GLU A 296 -5.09 6.25 7.50
N ASP A 297 -4.14 6.21 6.55
CA ASP A 297 -4.40 5.98 5.13
C ASP A 297 -4.79 4.52 4.84
N ARG A 298 -4.75 3.61 5.83
CA ARG A 298 -5.19 2.21 5.69
C ARG A 298 -6.70 2.08 5.61
N ALA A 299 -7.45 2.87 6.36
CA ALA A 299 -8.91 2.70 6.45
C ALA A 299 -9.63 2.85 5.09
N PRO A 300 -9.28 3.83 4.21
CA PRO A 300 -9.84 3.89 2.86
C PRO A 300 -9.54 2.66 1.99
N ILE A 301 -8.36 2.04 2.16
CA ILE A 301 -7.97 0.80 1.44
C ILE A 301 -8.81 -0.37 1.94
N GLU A 302 -8.93 -0.54 3.26
CA GLU A 302 -9.77 -1.58 3.87
C GLU A 302 -11.22 -1.49 3.41
N GLN A 303 -11.76 -0.26 3.35
CA GLN A 303 -13.11 -0.03 2.87
C GLN A 303 -13.28 -0.44 1.39
N ALA A 304 -12.30 -0.14 0.54
CA ALA A 304 -12.32 -0.55 -0.86
C ALA A 304 -12.28 -2.07 -1.01
N LEU A 305 -11.40 -2.74 -0.27
CA LEU A 305 -11.30 -4.21 -0.23
C LEU A 305 -12.60 -4.85 0.25
N LEU A 306 -13.16 -4.36 1.35
CA LEU A 306 -14.43 -4.87 1.89
C LEU A 306 -15.57 -4.72 0.89
N THR A 307 -15.66 -3.56 0.23
CA THR A 307 -16.67 -3.31 -0.79
C THR A 307 -16.52 -4.28 -1.96
N HIS A 308 -15.30 -4.46 -2.46
CA HIS A 308 -14.99 -5.38 -3.54
C HIS A 308 -15.37 -6.84 -3.22
N TYR A 309 -14.87 -7.40 -2.11
CA TYR A 309 -15.16 -8.81 -1.78
C TYR A 309 -16.62 -9.07 -1.39
N ARG A 310 -17.30 -8.09 -0.78
CA ARG A 310 -18.76 -8.19 -0.55
C ARG A 310 -19.51 -8.26 -1.87
N ASN A 311 -19.12 -7.46 -2.87
CA ASN A 311 -19.76 -7.47 -4.18
C ASN A 311 -19.56 -8.81 -4.90
N LEU A 312 -18.34 -9.39 -4.86
CA LEU A 312 -18.04 -10.72 -5.40
C LEU A 312 -18.82 -11.84 -4.68
N CYS A 313 -19.08 -11.67 -3.39
CA CYS A 313 -19.90 -12.62 -2.64
C CYS A 313 -21.38 -12.51 -3.01
N ALA A 314 -21.89 -11.30 -3.25
CA ALA A 314 -23.28 -11.06 -3.61
C ALA A 314 -23.64 -11.51 -5.05
N HIS A 315 -22.69 -11.45 -5.99
CA HIS A 315 -22.93 -11.77 -7.40
C HIS A 315 -22.06 -12.96 -7.83
N PRO A 316 -22.64 -14.09 -8.27
CA PRO A 316 -21.88 -15.24 -8.76
C PRO A 316 -21.20 -14.99 -10.10
#